data_AF-A0A4Y8HXI6-F1
#
_entry.id   AF-A0A4Y8HXI6-F1
#
_cell.length_a   1.000
_cell.length_b   1.000
_cell.length_c   1.000
_cell.angle_alpha   90.00
_cell.angle_beta   90.00
_cell.angle_gamma   90.00
#
_symmetry.space_group_name_H-M   'P 1'
#
loop_
_entity.id
_entity.type
_entity.pdbx_description
1 polymer ?
#
loop_
_entity_poly.entity_id
_entity_poly.type
_entity_poly.pdbx_seq_one_letter_code
_entity_poly.pdbx_strand_id
1 'polypeptide(L)' 'MNDLVRQEIFEIEVLTWLKNRGFLRNMIFGGGTMLRLCYNLKRYSVDLDFWTYRIDKIDQLLTPHIPTSRYCLNLLP' A
#
# COMPACT_ATOMS: atom_id res chain seq x y z
N MET A 1 -21.98 6.41 -6.36
CA MET A 1 -21.98 4.94 -6.48
C MET A 1 -20.84 4.46 -7.39
N ASN A 2 -20.71 5.00 -8.61
CA ASN A 2 -19.61 4.65 -9.52
C ASN A 2 -18.21 4.96 -8.91
N ASP A 3 -18.07 6.07 -8.19
CA ASP A 3 -16.78 6.45 -7.60
C ASP A 3 -16.32 5.50 -6.50
N LEU A 4 -17.24 4.94 -5.70
CA LEU A 4 -16.89 3.96 -4.66
C LEU A 4 -16.46 2.62 -5.27
N VAL A 5 -17.05 2.23 -6.39
CA VAL A 5 -16.60 1.03 -7.14
C VAL A 5 -15.22 1.26 -7.73
N ARG A 6 -14.97 2.45 -8.31
CA ARG A 6 -13.63 2.81 -8.82
C ARG A 6 -12.59 2.86 -7.72
N GLN A 7 -12.96 3.38 -6.55
CA GLN A 7 -12.10 3.42 -5.37
C GLN A 7 -11.73 2.00 -4.91
N GLU A 8 -12.70 1.07 -4.86
CA GLU A 8 -12.45 -0.33 -4.51
C GLU A 8 -11.51 -1.03 -5.51
N ILE A 9 -11.67 -0.76 -6.81
CA ILE A 9 -10.75 -1.24 -7.85
C ILE A 9 -9.34 -0.69 -7.61
N PHE A 10 -9.22 0.61 -7.36
CA PHE A 10 -7.94 1.26 -7.08
C PHE A 10 -7.26 0.68 -5.84
N GLU A 11 -8.01 0.38 -4.77
CA GLU A 11 -7.47 -0.26 -3.56
C GLU A 11 -6.90 -1.67 -3.85
N ILE A 12 -7.58 -2.46 -4.69
CA ILE A 12 -7.08 -3.76 -5.15
C ILE A 12 -5.80 -3.62 -5.98
N GLU A 13 -5.73 -2.61 -6.87
CA GLU A 13 -4.55 -2.32 -7.67
C GLU A 13 -3.35 -1.92 -6.81
N VAL A 14 -3.57 -1.05 -5.80
CA VAL A 14 -2.54 -0.65 -4.83
C VAL A 14 -2.05 -1.86 -4.03
N LEU A 15 -2.95 -2.71 -3.52
CA LEU A 15 -2.59 -3.93 -2.81
C LEU A 15 -1.75 -4.88 -3.69
N THR A 16 -2.10 -4.99 -4.98
CA THR A 16 -1.34 -5.78 -5.95
C THR A 16 0.06 -5.19 -6.18
N TRP A 17 0.17 -3.87 -6.33
CA TRP A 17 1.44 -3.19 -6.48
C TRP A 17 2.34 -3.36 -5.24
N LEU A 18 1.78 -3.20 -4.04
CA LEU A 18 2.49 -3.40 -2.76
C LEU A 18 3.00 -4.84 -2.62
N LYS A 19 2.18 -5.83 -2.99
CA LYS A 19 2.57 -7.24 -3.02
C LYS A 19 3.76 -7.47 -3.95
N ASN A 20 3.69 -6.95 -5.17
CA ASN A 20 4.70 -7.17 -6.21
C ASN A 20 6.05 -6.52 -5.85
N ARG A 21 6.03 -5.41 -5.11
CA ARG A 21 7.23 -4.76 -4.59
C ARG A 21 7.76 -5.39 -3.30
N GLY A 22 7.07 -6.40 -2.76
CA GLY A 22 7.47 -7.12 -1.56
C GLY A 22 7.16 -6.41 -0.24
N PHE A 23 6.50 -5.25 -0.28
CA PHE A 23 6.17 -4.46 0.92
C PHE A 23 5.30 -5.25 1.89
N LEU A 24 4.33 -6.03 1.38
CA LEU A 24 3.40 -6.79 2.22
C LEU A 24 4.06 -7.97 2.98
N ARG A 25 5.34 -8.30 2.73
CA ARG A 25 6.00 -9.42 3.41
C ARG A 25 6.12 -9.26 4.92
N ASN A 26 6.17 -8.02 5.42
CA ASN A 26 6.31 -7.72 6.85
C ASN A 26 5.10 -6.96 7.42
N MET A 27 3.98 -6.94 6.68
CA MET A 27 2.77 -6.22 7.06
C MET A 27 1.56 -7.16 7.08
N ILE A 28 0.67 -6.92 8.03
CA ILE A 28 -0.62 -7.58 8.17
C ILE A 28 -1.66 -6.59 7.68
N PHE A 29 -2.37 -6.95 6.60
CA PHE A 29 -3.50 -6.18 6.10
C PHE A 29 -4.72 -6.41 7.00
N GLY A 30 -5.33 -5.35 7.48
CA GLY A 30 -6.47 -5.41 8.41
C GLY A 30 -7.51 -4.33 8.15
N GLY A 31 -8.36 -4.10 9.15
CA GLY A 31 -9.35 -3.01 9.13
C GLY A 31 -10.59 -3.27 8.28
N GLY A 32 -11.37 -2.21 8.05
CA GLY A 32 -12.68 -2.28 7.38
C GLY A 32 -12.58 -2.68 5.91
N THR A 33 -11.54 -2.25 5.22
CA THR A 33 -11.33 -2.54 3.80
C THR A 33 -10.90 -3.99 3.58
N MET A 34 -10.13 -4.58 4.50
CA MET A 34 -9.90 -6.03 4.49
C MET A 34 -11.20 -6.81 4.67
N LEU A 35 -12.10 -6.38 5.55
CA LEU A 35 -13.41 -7.02 5.71
C LEU A 35 -14.27 -6.90 4.44
N ARG A 36 -14.21 -5.74 3.76
CA ARG A 36 -14.87 -5.53 2.47
C ARG A 36 -14.35 -6.47 1.40
N LEU A 37 -13.04 -6.48 1.16
CA LEU A 37 -12.43 -7.20 0.04
C LEU A 37 -12.34 -8.72 0.28
N CYS A 38 -12.02 -9.15 1.50
CA CYS A 38 -11.77 -10.57 1.79
C CYS A 38 -13.00 -11.31 2.34
N TYR A 39 -13.94 -10.58 2.97
CA TYR A 39 -15.11 -11.18 3.66
C TYR A 39 -16.44 -10.59 3.17
N ASN A 40 -16.44 -9.84 2.08
CA ASN A 40 -17.64 -9.29 1.44
C ASN A 40 -18.53 -8.46 2.40
N LEU A 41 -17.90 -7.60 3.22
CA LEU A 41 -18.63 -6.67 4.09
C LEU A 41 -19.66 -5.86 3.28
N LYS A 42 -20.89 -5.76 3.79
CA LYS A 42 -22.05 -5.14 3.12
C LYS A 42 -22.04 -3.59 3.13
N ARG A 43 -20.87 -2.98 3.13
CA ARG A 43 -20.68 -1.54 2.92
C ARG A 43 -19.34 -1.30 2.24
N TYR A 44 -19.25 -0.24 1.45
CA TYR A 44 -17.95 0.23 1.00
C TYR A 44 -17.10 0.66 2.21
N SER A 45 -15.80 0.48 2.06
CA SER A 45 -14.79 0.98 2.96
C SER A 45 -13.78 1.73 2.12
N VAL A 46 -13.23 2.78 2.67
CA VAL A 46 -12.15 3.57 2.08
C VAL A 46 -11.01 3.50 3.08
N ASP A 47 -9.77 3.56 2.59
CA ASP A 47 -8.51 3.44 3.36
C ASP A 47 -7.94 2.02 3.38
N LEU A 48 -6.62 1.90 3.57
CA LEU A 48 -5.92 0.62 3.72
C LEU A 48 -5.14 0.62 5.04
N ASP A 49 -5.56 -0.22 5.97
CA ASP A 49 -4.92 -0.36 7.28
C ASP A 49 -3.88 -1.48 7.29
N PHE A 50 -2.66 -1.17 7.73
CA PHE A 50 -1.58 -2.14 7.85
C PHE A 50 -0.98 -2.13 9.26
N TRP A 51 -0.72 -3.32 9.78
CA TRP A 51 0.02 -3.53 11.03
C TRP A 51 1.37 -4.15 10.70
N THR A 52 2.43 -3.63 11.29
CA THR A 52 3.75 -4.26 11.22
C THR A 52 3.95 -5.18 12.42
N TYR A 53 4.49 -6.37 12.17
CA TYR A 53 4.88 -7.31 13.24
C TYR A 53 6.39 -7.41 13.42
N ARG A 54 7.16 -6.69 12.58
CA ARG A 54 8.63 -6.67 12.57
C ARG A 54 9.12 -5.22 12.64
N ILE A 55 9.16 -4.72 13.88
CA ILE A 55 9.47 -3.33 14.20
C ILE A 55 10.92 -2.96 13.81
N ASP A 56 11.84 -3.94 13.89
CA ASP A 56 13.25 -3.82 13.52
C ASP A 56 13.49 -3.44 12.04
N LYS A 57 12.46 -3.52 11.19
CA LYS A 57 12.54 -3.19 9.75
C LYS A 57 11.65 -2.04 9.32
N ILE A 58 10.99 -1.33 10.25
CA ILE A 58 10.12 -0.19 9.90
C ILE A 58 10.93 0.90 9.18
N ASP A 59 12.17 1.13 9.62
CA ASP A 59 13.03 2.15 9.02
C ASP A 59 13.28 1.89 7.53
N GLN A 60 13.31 0.62 7.08
CA GLN A 60 13.48 0.25 5.67
C GLN A 60 12.21 0.48 4.83
N LEU A 61 11.04 0.56 5.48
CA LEU A 61 9.76 0.81 4.82
C LEU A 61 9.51 2.31 4.62
N LEU A 62 9.93 3.12 5.60
CA LEU A 62 9.70 4.58 5.62
C LEU A 62 10.91 5.38 5.13
N THR A 63 12.08 4.74 4.97
CA THR A 63 13.20 5.41 4.31
C THR A 63 12.87 5.59 2.84
N PRO A 64 12.96 6.83 2.31
CA PRO A 64 12.86 7.03 0.89
C PRO A 64 13.99 6.24 0.24
N HIS A 65 13.64 5.25 -0.57
CA HIS A 65 14.53 4.77 -1.61
C HIS A 65 14.73 5.94 -2.57
N ILE A 66 15.66 6.85 -2.24
CA ILE A 66 16.27 7.73 -3.24
C ILE A 66 16.83 6.75 -4.26
N PRO A 67 16.27 6.66 -5.48
CA PRO A 67 16.88 5.84 -6.48
C PRO A 67 18.24 6.47 -6.70
N THR A 68 19.32 5.77 -6.36
CA THR A 68 20.66 6.07 -6.87
C THR A 68 20.72 5.71 -8.37
N SER A 69 19.66 6.07 -9.11
CA SER A 69 19.69 6.17 -10.53
C SER A 69 20.52 7.41 -10.83
N ARG A 70 21.69 7.18 -11.40
CA ARG A 70 22.75 8.12 -11.81
C ARG A 70 22.31 9.31 -12.69
N TYR A 71 21.01 9.56 -12.84
CA TYR A 71 20.41 10.52 -13.76
C TYR A 71 19.85 11.78 -13.08
N CYS A 72 19.79 11.87 -11.74
CA CYS A 72 19.30 13.06 -11.02
C CYS A 72 20.40 14.05 -10.57
N LEU A 73 21.66 13.89 -11.01
CA LEU A 73 22.74 14.84 -10.70
C LEU A 73 22.83 16.03 -11.67
N ASN A 74 21.95 16.12 -12.68
CA ASN A 74 22.03 17.16 -13.72
C ASN A 74 20.84 18.14 -13.71
N LEU A 75 20.04 18.23 -12.64
CA LEU A 75 18.90 19.14 -12.56
C LEU A 75 18.82 19.93 -11.25
N LEU A 76 19.95 20.49 -10.83
CA LEU A 76 19.97 21.66 -9.95
C LEU A 76 20.84 22.73 -10.63
N PRO A 77 20.36 23.98 -10.79
CA PRO A 77 21.17 25.09 -11.30
C PRO A 77 22.34 25.44 -10.38
#